data_AF-A0A151Z1E0-F1
#
_entry.id   AF-A0A151Z1E0-F1
#
_cell.length_a   1.000
_cell.length_b   1.000
_cell.length_c   1.000
_cell.angle_alpha   90.00
_cell.angle_beta   90.00
_cell.angle_gamma   90.00
#
_symmetry.space_group_name_H-M   'P 1'
#
loop_
_entity.id
_entity.type
_entity.pdbx_description
1 polymer ?
#
loop_
_entity_poly.entity_id
_entity_poly.type
_entity_poly.pdbx_seq_one_letter_code
_entity_poly.pdbx_strand_id
1 'polypeptide(L)'
;MCDFSFLKKYVLPSEKVQAPPEYKHKFYPLDRSEVEEAEKRLNRTFPKELREFYLRMGYGFMCFHQKTFDNLIMGPHSSQI
;
A
#
# COMPACT_ATOMS: atom_id res chain seq x y z
N MET A 1 5.07 -4.80 -17.94
CA MET A 1 4.69 -3.89 -16.82
C MET A 1 3.52 -4.53 -16.11
N CYS A 2 3.51 -4.56 -14.78
CA CYS A 2 2.37 -5.08 -14.03
C CYS A 2 1.24 -4.04 -14.05
N ASP A 3 0.08 -4.42 -14.57
CA ASP A 3 -1.10 -3.57 -14.56
C ASP A 3 -1.87 -3.77 -13.25
N PHE A 4 -1.88 -2.73 -12.41
CA PHE A 4 -2.63 -2.69 -11.16
C PHE A 4 -3.91 -1.83 -11.29
N SER A 5 -4.33 -1.51 -12.52
CA SER A 5 -5.43 -0.56 -12.77
C SER A 5 -6.74 -1.05 -12.17
N PHE A 6 -6.95 -2.38 -12.11
CA PHE A 6 -8.11 -3.00 -11.46
C PHE A 6 -8.21 -2.73 -9.96
N LEU A 7 -7.09 -2.42 -9.30
CA LEU A 7 -7.06 -2.12 -7.87
C LEU A 7 -7.39 -0.66 -7.55
N LYS A 8 -7.40 0.25 -8.55
CA LYS A 8 -7.54 1.70 -8.31
C LYS A 8 -8.85 2.06 -7.61
N LYS A 9 -9.91 1.29 -7.86
CA LYS A 9 -11.21 1.46 -7.19
C LYS A 9 -11.13 1.26 -5.67
N TYR A 10 -10.12 0.56 -5.17
CA TYR A 10 -9.90 0.27 -3.75
C TYR A 10 -8.98 1.29 -3.06
N VAL A 11 -8.48 2.31 -3.78
CA VAL A 11 -7.67 3.38 -3.20
C VAL A 11 -8.60 4.39 -2.53
N LEU A 12 -8.45 4.51 -1.22
CA LEU A 12 -9.17 5.46 -0.37
C LEU A 12 -8.26 6.67 -0.13
N PRO A 13 -8.80 7.88 -0.01
CA PRO A 13 -7.99 9.07 0.14
C PRO A 13 -7.26 9.16 1.50
N SER A 14 -7.73 8.42 2.51
CA SER A 14 -7.10 8.35 3.84
C SER A 14 -7.64 7.17 4.64
N GLU A 15 -6.87 6.71 5.63
CA GLU A 15 -7.25 5.73 6.64
C GLU A 15 -8.52 6.11 7.43
N LYS A 16 -8.85 7.40 7.45
CA LYS A 16 -10.06 7.92 8.11
C LYS A 16 -11.34 7.64 7.32
N VAL A 17 -11.23 7.26 6.05
CA VAL A 17 -12.39 6.96 5.20
C VAL A 17 -12.74 5.49 5.31
N GLN A 18 -13.98 5.23 5.74
CA GLN A 18 -14.52 3.87 5.74
C GLN A 18 -14.72 3.41 4.30
N ALA A 19 -14.05 2.31 3.94
CA ALA A 19 -14.31 1.66 2.67
C ALA A 19 -15.75 1.12 2.64
N PRO A 20 -16.39 1.12 1.46
CA PRO A 20 -17.66 0.42 1.25
C PRO A 20 -17.60 -1.03 1.74
N PRO A 21 -18.71 -1.57 2.29
CA PRO A 21 -18.76 -2.94 2.82
C PRO A 21 -18.51 -4.03 1.77
N GLU A 22 -18.65 -3.70 0.48
CA GLU A 22 -18.34 -4.58 -0.64
C GLU A 22 -16.84 -4.64 -1.00
N TYR A 23 -16.02 -3.76 -0.42
CA TYR A 23 -14.61 -3.66 -0.77
C TYR A 23 -13.78 -4.74 -0.09
N LYS A 24 -13.26 -5.66 -0.90
CA LYS A 24 -12.33 -6.69 -0.45
C LYS A 24 -10.93 -6.16 -0.13
N HIS A 25 -10.52 -5.06 -0.74
CA HIS A 25 -9.20 -4.46 -0.58
C HIS A 25 -9.33 -2.99 -0.18
N LYS A 26 -8.32 -2.47 0.53
CA LYS A 26 -8.24 -1.07 0.93
C LYS A 26 -6.80 -0.61 0.80
N PHE A 27 -6.56 0.41 -0.01
CA PHE A 27 -5.25 1.02 -0.14
C PHE A 27 -5.33 2.51 0.18
N TYR A 28 -4.22 3.06 0.63
CA TYR A 28 -4.04 4.46 0.96
C TYR A 28 -2.85 4.98 0.19
N PRO A 29 -2.99 6.11 -0.53
CA PRO A 29 -1.91 6.66 -1.33
C PRO A 29 -0.72 6.99 -0.45
N LEU A 30 0.47 6.87 -1.02
CA LEU A 30 1.72 7.32 -0.42
C LEU A 30 2.29 8.45 -1.24
N ASP A 31 2.89 9.40 -0.55
CA ASP A 31 3.72 10.38 -1.23
C ASP A 31 5.02 9.73 -1.73
N ARG A 32 5.53 10.21 -2.86
CA ARG A 32 6.82 9.76 -3.40
C ARG A 32 7.94 9.95 -2.37
N SER A 33 7.89 11.04 -1.60
CA SER A 33 8.86 11.31 -0.54
C SER A 33 8.87 10.21 0.52
N GLU A 34 7.72 9.69 0.95
CA GLU A 34 7.64 8.61 1.94
C GLU A 34 8.30 7.33 1.44
N VAL A 35 8.11 7.00 0.16
CA VAL A 35 8.76 5.85 -0.48
C VAL A 35 10.27 6.04 -0.51
N GLU A 36 10.75 7.21 -0.93
CA GLU A 36 12.17 7.54 -1.00
C GLU A 36 12.84 7.61 0.38
N GLU A 37 12.14 8.12 1.39
CA GLU A 37 12.60 8.15 2.78
C GLU A 37 12.73 6.74 3.35
N ALA A 38 11.80 5.83 3.04
CA ALA A 38 11.93 4.45 3.45
C ALA A 38 13.06 3.70 2.74
N GLU A 39 13.27 3.93 1.44
CA GLU A 39 14.43 3.38 0.73
C GLU A 39 15.75 3.88 1.35
N LYS A 40 15.84 5.18 1.68
CA LYS A 40 16.99 5.77 2.38
C LYS A 40 17.18 5.13 3.75
N ARG A 41 16.11 4.99 4.54
CA ARG A 41 16.14 4.39 5.88
C ARG A 41 16.60 2.93 5.86
N LEU A 42 16.13 2.15 4.87
CA LEU A 42 16.53 0.76 4.68
C LEU A 42 17.91 0.62 4.03
N ASN A 43 18.52 1.74 3.61
CA ASN A 43 19.73 1.81 2.81
C ASN A 43 19.70 0.87 1.59
N ARG A 44 18.50 0.70 1.01
CA ARG A 44 18.20 -0.19 -0.11
C ARG A 44 17.02 0.35 -0.90
N THR A 45 17.05 0.16 -2.21
CA THR A 45 15.90 0.46 -3.07
C THR A 45 14.90 -0.69 -3.02
N PHE A 46 13.61 -0.36 -3.09
CA PHE A 46 12.59 -1.39 -3.21
C PHE A 46 12.70 -2.07 -4.57
N PRO A 47 12.37 -3.37 -4.67
CA PRO A 47 12.20 -4.04 -5.95
C PRO A 47 11.28 -3.22 -6.85
N LYS A 48 11.61 -3.13 -8.14
CA LYS A 48 10.92 -2.27 -9.10
C LYS A 48 9.40 -2.39 -9.03
N GLU A 49 8.89 -3.61 -8.95
CA GLU A 49 7.45 -3.90 -8.93
C GLU A 49 6.79 -3.37 -7.65
N LEU A 50 7.45 -3.53 -6.50
CA LEU A 50 6.96 -3.04 -5.22
C LEU A 50 7.00 -1.50 -5.15
N ARG A 51 8.07 -0.90 -5.68
CA ARG A 51 8.17 0.57 -5.79
C ARG A 51 7.07 1.13 -6.68
N GLU A 52 6.84 0.53 -7.85
CA GLU A 52 5.76 0.94 -8.74
C GLU A 52 4.39 0.76 -8.09
N PHE A 53 4.20 -0.29 -7.29
CA PHE A 53 2.98 -0.48 -6.52
C PHE A 53 2.77 0.64 -5.51
N TYR A 54 3.78 0.95 -4.67
CA TYR A 54 3.68 2.04 -3.69
C TYR A 54 3.40 3.40 -4.35
N LEU A 55 4.04 3.69 -5.48
CA LEU A 55 3.84 4.97 -6.19
C LEU A 55 2.48 5.09 -6.89
N ARG A 56 1.84 3.98 -7.26
CA ARG A 56 0.57 3.98 -7.99
C ARG A 56 -0.64 3.73 -7.10
N MET A 57 -0.49 2.86 -6.11
CA MET A 57 -1.56 2.33 -5.27
C MET A 57 -1.39 2.74 -3.80
N GLY A 58 -0.15 2.91 -3.36
CA GLY A 58 0.20 3.16 -1.97
C GLY A 58 0.31 1.87 -1.15
N TYR A 59 -0.08 1.91 0.12
CA TYR A 59 -0.02 0.78 1.06
C TYR A 59 -1.43 0.38 1.53
N GLY A 60 -1.56 -0.75 2.21
CA GLY A 60 -2.84 -1.11 2.83
C GLY A 60 -3.08 -2.60 2.87
N PHE A 61 -4.34 -3.00 2.78
CA PHE A 61 -4.76 -4.38 3.03
C PHE A 61 -5.39 -4.98 1.78
N MET A 62 -4.85 -6.12 1.34
CA MET A 62 -5.60 -7.03 0.50
C MET A 62 -6.55 -7.86 1.38
N CYS A 63 -7.70 -8.29 0.84
CA CYS A 63 -8.58 -9.26 1.51
C CYS A 63 -8.90 -8.95 3.00
N PHE A 64 -9.14 -7.67 3.35
CA PHE A 64 -9.27 -7.21 4.76
C PHE A 64 -10.39 -7.91 5.55
N HIS A 65 -11.34 -8.58 4.88
CA HIS A 65 -12.38 -9.37 5.52
C HIS A 65 -11.94 -10.77 5.99
N GLN A 66 -10.73 -11.22 5.66
CA GLN A 66 -10.17 -12.45 6.23
C GLN A 66 -9.58 -12.16 7.61
N LYS A 67 -9.89 -13.00 8.61
CA LYS A 67 -9.54 -12.81 10.02
C LYS A 67 -8.03 -12.85 10.33
N THR A 68 -7.19 -13.10 9.33
CA THR A 68 -5.74 -13.15 9.41
C THR A 68 -5.13 -11.90 8.78
N PHE A 69 -4.28 -11.20 9.53
CA PHE A 69 -3.58 -9.97 9.12
C PHE A 69 -2.47 -10.21 8.08
N ASP A 70 -2.32 -11.43 7.57
CA ASP A 70 -1.29 -11.85 6.61
C ASP A 70 -1.42 -11.16 5.23
N ASN A 71 -2.51 -10.43 5.00
CA ASN A 71 -2.80 -9.74 3.74
C ASN A 71 -2.45 -8.23 3.77
N LEU A 72 -1.70 -7.79 4.78
CA LEU A 72 -1.21 -6.41 4.89
C LEU A 72 -0.01 -6.18 3.96
N ILE A 73 -0.18 -5.27 3.00
CA ILE A 73 0.95 -4.60 2.34
C ILE A 73 1.40 -3.49 3.28
N MET A 74 2.40 -3.81 4.12
CA MET A 74 2.93 -2.90 5.14
C MET A 74 3.35 -1.58 4.51
N GLY A 75 2.94 -0.48 5.14
CA GLY A 75 3.38 0.85 4.74
C GLY A 75 4.87 1.05 5.02
N PRO A 76 5.56 1.89 4.22
CA PRO A 76 6.99 2.16 4.34
C PRO A 76 7.41 2.64 5.75
N HIS A 77 6.51 3.22 6.53
CA HIS A 77 6.78 3.70 7.89
C HIS A 77 6.59 2.65 9.01
N SER A 78 5.90 1.53 8.78
CA SER A 78 5.57 0.58 9.86
C SER A 78 6.73 -0.34 10.28
N SER A 79 7.82 -0.38 9.52
CA SER A 79 9.08 -1.03 9.94
C SER A 79 9.88 -0.08 10.82
N GLN A 80 9.46 0.14 12.05
CA GLN A 80 10.33 0.58 13.13
C GLN A 80 10.70 -0.69 13.92
N ILE A 81 11.94 -1.14 13.78
CA ILE A 81 12.60 -2.09 14.68
C ILE A 81 13.70 -1.29 15.38
#